data_AF-A0A1S2WV39-F1
#
_entry.id   AF-A0A1S2WV39-F1
#
_cell.length_a   1.000
_cell.length_b   1.000
_cell.length_c   1.000
_cell.angle_alpha   90.00
_cell.angle_beta   90.00
_cell.angle_gamma   90.00
#
_symmetry.space_group_name_H-M   'P 1'
#
loop_
_entity.id
_entity.type
_entity.pdbx_description
1 polymer ?
#
loop_
_entity_poly.entity_id
_entity_poly.type
_entity_poly.pdbx_seq_one_letter_code
_entity_poly.pdbx_strand_id
1 'polypeptide(L)'
;MWSVILTGLFTLLGVYVANRANLKRYELEQRDRDLKLKLEKLEEFYILFSKWSDLCYQSYMGLIYTNNSINDSLRLKSAFGNNDKQQVNDVVKLKMLLNIYFNDLNIYYEKVIEKRDILSKFINNLPQNKEDNTRLIKEAFLFSDICDQFKKKISEYSKLLLQTEAK
;
A
#
# COMPACT_ATOMS: atom_id res chain seq x y z
N MET A 1 -65.62 -2.80 16.19
CA MET A 1 -65.05 -2.15 14.98
C MET A 1 -63.86 -1.27 15.32
N TRP A 2 -63.99 -0.33 16.26
CA TRP A 2 -62.89 0.56 16.69
C TRP A 2 -61.63 -0.16 17.20
N SER A 3 -61.78 -1.28 17.93
CA SER A 3 -60.65 -2.08 18.42
C SER A 3 -59.78 -2.63 17.28
N VAL A 4 -60.40 -3.13 16.21
CA VAL A 4 -59.71 -3.71 15.04
C VAL A 4 -58.91 -2.63 14.31
N ILE A 5 -59.46 -1.42 14.17
CA ILE A 5 -58.77 -0.28 13.55
C ILE A 5 -57.57 0.13 14.40
N LEU A 6 -57.73 0.21 15.72
CA LEU A 6 -56.65 0.55 16.65
C LEU A 6 -55.51 -0.46 16.56
N THR A 7 -55.83 -1.77 16.60
CA THR A 7 -54.84 -2.84 16.48
C THR A 7 -54.11 -2.76 15.14
N GLY A 8 -54.81 -2.57 14.02
CA GLY A 8 -54.17 -2.39 12.72
C GLY A 8 -53.19 -1.22 12.67
N LEU A 9 -53.55 -0.09 13.29
CA LEU A 9 -52.72 1.11 13.36
C LEU A 9 -51.46 0.89 14.20
N PHE A 10 -51.58 0.22 15.36
CA PHE A 10 -50.42 -0.18 16.17
C PHE A 10 -49.53 -1.20 15.46
N THR A 11 -50.12 -2.12 14.69
CA THR A 11 -49.36 -3.11 13.92
C THR A 11 -48.52 -2.43 12.83
N LEU A 12 -49.12 -1.49 12.09
CA LEU A 12 -48.42 -0.69 11.07
C LEU A 12 -47.31 0.18 11.67
N LEU A 13 -47.56 0.83 12.82
CA LEU A 13 -46.55 1.58 13.55
C LEU A 13 -45.40 0.68 14.01
N GLY A 14 -45.72 -0.51 14.55
CA GLY A 14 -44.71 -1.50 14.96
C GLY A 14 -43.83 -1.94 13.80
N VAL A 15 -44.43 -2.24 12.64
CA VAL A 15 -43.68 -2.60 11.41
C VAL A 15 -42.83 -1.42 10.92
N TYR A 16 -43.35 -0.19 10.96
CA TYR A 16 -42.60 0.99 10.54
C TYR A 16 -41.37 1.24 11.43
N VAL A 17 -41.53 1.17 12.75
CA VAL A 17 -40.42 1.33 13.71
C VAL A 17 -39.40 0.19 13.56
N ALA A 18 -39.86 -1.05 13.41
CA ALA A 18 -38.98 -2.20 13.19
C ALA A 18 -38.18 -2.07 11.89
N ASN A 19 -38.82 -1.67 10.77
CA ASN A 19 -38.12 -1.45 9.51
C ASN A 19 -37.09 -0.33 9.62
N ARG A 20 -37.43 0.78 10.28
CA ARG A 20 -36.48 1.89 10.47
C ARG A 20 -35.28 1.47 11.33
N ALA A 21 -35.50 0.68 12.38
CA ALA A 21 -34.43 0.14 13.20
C ALA A 21 -33.55 -0.85 12.40
N ASN A 22 -34.16 -1.72 11.60
CA ASN A 22 -33.44 -2.68 10.76
C ASN A 22 -32.60 -1.99 9.68
N LEU A 23 -33.13 -0.96 9.02
CA LEU A 23 -32.37 -0.13 8.07
C LEU A 23 -31.14 0.49 8.73
N LYS A 24 -31.31 1.09 9.91
CA LYS A 24 -30.19 1.69 10.65
C LYS A 24 -29.14 0.64 11.06
N ARG A 25 -29.58 -0.55 11.48
CA ARG A 25 -28.65 -1.66 11.79
C ARG A 25 -27.90 -2.13 10.55
N TYR A 26 -28.58 -2.27 9.43
CA TYR A 26 -27.97 -2.66 8.16
C TYR A 26 -26.92 -1.64 7.70
N GLU A 27 -27.21 -0.34 7.82
CA GLU A 27 -26.25 0.72 7.49
C GLU A 27 -25.00 0.66 8.38
N LEU A 28 -25.15 0.42 9.69
CA LEU A 28 -24.02 0.26 10.62
C LEU A 28 -23.21 -0.99 10.30
N GLU A 29 -23.86 -2.13 10.07
CA GLU A 29 -23.19 -3.37 9.67
C GLU A 29 -22.46 -3.25 8.33
N GLN A 30 -22.99 -2.46 7.40
CA GLN A 30 -22.34 -2.20 6.12
C GLN A 30 -21.08 -1.34 6.32
N ARG A 31 -21.16 -0.27 7.13
CA ARG A 31 -19.99 0.55 7.48
C ARG A 31 -18.90 -0.26 8.15
N ASP A 32 -19.23 -1.05 9.17
CA ASP A 32 -18.27 -1.89 9.88
C ASP A 32 -17.58 -2.89 8.93
N ARG A 33 -18.35 -3.47 7.99
CA ARG A 33 -17.80 -4.37 6.96
C ARG A 33 -16.86 -3.63 6.00
N ASP A 34 -17.24 -2.46 5.53
CA ASP A 34 -16.43 -1.65 4.61
C ASP A 34 -15.15 -1.18 5.28
N LEU A 35 -15.20 -0.77 6.55
CA LEU A 35 -14.03 -0.42 7.35
C LEU A 35 -13.08 -1.59 7.49
N LYS A 36 -13.61 -2.76 7.88
CA LYS A 36 -12.82 -3.97 8.07
C LYS A 36 -12.13 -4.36 6.75
N LEU A 37 -12.86 -4.31 5.64
CA LEU A 37 -12.29 -4.57 4.32
C LEU A 37 -11.17 -3.59 3.98
N LYS A 38 -11.37 -2.28 4.20
CA LYS A 38 -10.34 -1.27 3.95
C LYS A 38 -9.09 -1.50 4.80
N LEU A 39 -9.25 -1.85 6.08
CA LEU A 39 -8.13 -2.13 6.98
C LEU A 39 -7.35 -3.39 6.55
N GLU A 40 -8.06 -4.48 6.22
CA GLU A 40 -7.44 -5.70 5.69
C GLU A 40 -6.64 -5.42 4.40
N LYS A 41 -7.21 -4.61 3.50
CA LYS A 41 -6.53 -4.22 2.26
C LYS A 41 -5.34 -3.30 2.51
N LEU A 42 -5.38 -2.47 3.54
CA LEU A 42 -4.29 -1.56 3.91
C LEU A 42 -3.11 -2.34 4.52
N GLU A 43 -3.40 -3.34 5.35
CA GLU A 43 -2.41 -4.25 5.90
C GLU A 43 -1.74 -5.07 4.79
N GLU A 44 -2.55 -5.63 3.88
CA GLU A 44 -2.05 -6.34 2.69
C GLU A 44 -1.15 -5.43 1.84
N PHE A 45 -1.56 -4.18 1.61
CA PHE A 45 -0.77 -3.18 0.91
C PHE A 45 0.56 -2.89 1.62
N TYR A 46 0.54 -2.72 2.95
CA TYR A 46 1.73 -2.45 3.75
C TYR A 46 2.76 -3.58 3.64
N ILE A 47 2.31 -4.83 3.73
CA ILE A 47 3.17 -6.02 3.63
C ILE A 47 3.80 -6.10 2.23
N LEU A 48 3.00 -5.94 1.18
CA LEU A 48 3.48 -5.94 -0.20
C LEU A 48 4.49 -4.83 -0.45
N PHE A 49 4.21 -3.62 0.04
CA PHE A 49 5.12 -2.49 -0.08
C PHE A 49 6.43 -2.74 0.65
N SER A 50 6.38 -3.27 1.88
CA SER A 50 7.59 -3.56 2.66
C SER A 50 8.47 -4.59 1.98
N LYS A 51 7.89 -5.70 1.52
CA LYS A 51 8.61 -6.72 0.75
C LYS A 51 9.26 -6.13 -0.51
N TRP A 52 8.51 -5.30 -1.24
CA TRP A 52 9.00 -4.65 -2.45
C TRP A 52 10.13 -3.64 -2.17
N SER A 53 9.99 -2.81 -1.14
CA SER A 53 11.00 -1.81 -0.76
C SER A 53 12.31 -2.48 -0.35
N ASP A 54 12.20 -3.55 0.44
CA ASP A 54 13.36 -4.29 0.95
C ASP A 54 14.09 -5.00 -0.18
N LEU A 55 13.34 -5.59 -1.12
CA LEU A 55 13.91 -6.20 -2.33
C LEU A 55 14.63 -5.15 -3.19
N CYS A 56 14.03 -3.98 -3.39
CA CYS A 56 14.69 -2.88 -4.09
C CYS A 56 15.96 -2.43 -3.37
N TYR A 57 15.93 -2.25 -2.06
CA TYR A 57 17.10 -1.83 -1.30
C TYR A 57 18.24 -2.87 -1.35
N GLN A 58 17.92 -4.14 -1.13
CA GLN A 58 18.88 -5.25 -1.23
C GLN A 58 19.50 -5.34 -2.63
N SER A 59 18.70 -5.08 -3.67
CA SER A 59 19.16 -5.00 -5.06
C SER A 59 20.26 -3.97 -5.23
N TYR A 60 20.04 -2.74 -4.77
CA TYR A 60 21.03 -1.67 -4.88
C TYR A 60 22.25 -1.89 -3.99
N MET A 61 22.07 -2.44 -2.79
CA MET A 61 23.19 -2.81 -1.93
C MET A 61 24.05 -3.92 -2.54
N GLY A 62 23.42 -4.91 -3.19
CA GLY A 62 24.13 -5.94 -3.95
C GLY A 62 25.03 -5.36 -5.03
N LEU A 63 24.57 -4.33 -5.76
CA LEU A 63 25.40 -3.61 -6.74
C LEU A 63 26.60 -2.92 -6.09
N ILE A 64 26.42 -2.30 -4.93
CA ILE A 64 27.51 -1.62 -4.21
C ILE A 64 28.61 -2.62 -3.80
N TYR A 65 28.23 -3.79 -3.28
CA TYR A 65 29.20 -4.78 -2.79
C TYR A 65 29.96 -5.51 -3.91
N THR A 66 29.35 -5.67 -5.08
CA THR A 66 29.91 -6.42 -6.21
C THR A 66 30.71 -5.57 -7.18
N ASN A 67 30.61 -4.24 -7.12
CA ASN A 67 31.34 -3.35 -8.02
C ASN A 67 32.87 -3.35 -7.83
N ASN A 68 33.39 -4.18 -6.92
CA ASN A 68 34.81 -4.53 -6.83
C ASN A 68 35.24 -5.63 -7.84
N SER A 69 34.30 -6.23 -8.58
CA SER A 69 34.53 -7.33 -9.51
C SER A 69 33.59 -7.19 -10.74
N ILE A 70 34.17 -6.93 -11.92
CA ILE A 70 33.43 -6.69 -13.17
C ILE A 70 32.52 -7.89 -13.53
N ASN A 71 32.94 -9.11 -13.21
CA ASN A 71 32.18 -10.34 -13.50
C ASN A 71 30.91 -10.49 -12.64
N ASP A 72 30.90 -9.95 -11.41
CA ASP A 72 29.73 -10.04 -10.53
C ASP A 72 28.65 -9.01 -10.89
N SER A 73 29.06 -7.87 -11.46
CA SER A 73 28.12 -6.82 -11.91
C SER A 73 27.22 -7.30 -13.08
N LEU A 74 27.74 -8.10 -14.01
CA LEU A 74 26.98 -8.72 -15.10
C LEU A 74 26.01 -9.80 -14.59
N ARG A 75 26.41 -10.58 -13.58
CA ARG A 75 25.54 -11.58 -12.93
C ARG A 75 24.41 -10.94 -12.13
N LEU A 76 24.65 -9.78 -11.53
CA LEU A 76 23.60 -9.00 -10.88
C LEU A 76 22.68 -8.32 -11.89
N LYS A 77 23.20 -7.78 -12.99
CA LYS A 77 22.36 -7.23 -14.06
C LYS A 77 21.43 -8.28 -14.66
N SER A 78 21.87 -9.53 -14.81
CA SER A 78 20.99 -10.64 -15.20
C SER A 78 20.03 -11.08 -14.09
N ALA A 79 20.42 -10.99 -12.82
CA ALA A 79 19.51 -11.20 -11.69
C ALA A 79 18.41 -10.12 -11.61
N PHE A 80 18.71 -8.86 -11.94
CA PHE A 80 17.72 -7.77 -12.03
C PHE A 80 16.86 -7.84 -13.29
N GLY A 81 17.38 -8.43 -14.37
CA GLY A 81 16.62 -8.66 -15.60
C GLY A 81 15.61 -9.81 -15.48
N ASN A 82 15.91 -10.80 -14.64
CA ASN A 82 15.04 -11.94 -14.37
C ASN A 82 14.08 -11.63 -13.21
N ASN A 83 13.15 -10.68 -13.45
CA ASN A 83 12.05 -10.48 -12.52
C ASN A 83 11.24 -11.78 -12.43
N ASP A 84 11.22 -12.40 -11.25
CA ASP A 84 10.34 -13.52 -10.98
C ASP A 84 8.89 -13.09 -11.27
N LYS A 85 8.11 -13.96 -11.93
CA LYS A 85 6.69 -13.69 -12.26
C LYS A 85 5.91 -13.28 -11.01
N GLN A 86 6.29 -13.81 -9.85
CA GLN A 86 5.68 -13.45 -8.58
C GLN A 86 5.93 -11.97 -8.20
N GLN A 87 7.13 -11.44 -8.43
CA GLN A 87 7.45 -10.03 -8.12
C GLN A 87 6.69 -9.07 -9.03
N VAL A 88 6.54 -9.40 -10.31
CA VAL A 88 5.74 -8.61 -11.24
C VAL A 88 4.28 -8.56 -10.79
N ASN A 89 3.72 -9.71 -10.39
CA ASN A 89 2.36 -9.78 -9.87
C ASN A 89 2.19 -8.99 -8.56
N ASP A 90 3.15 -9.07 -7.64
CA ASP A 90 3.13 -8.34 -6.37
C ASP A 90 3.12 -6.81 -6.61
N VAL A 91 3.90 -6.31 -7.58
CA VAL A 91 3.93 -4.88 -7.95
C VAL A 91 2.62 -4.44 -8.61
N VAL A 92 2.04 -5.25 -9.50
CA VAL A 92 0.74 -4.96 -10.11
C VAL A 92 -0.35 -4.91 -9.05
N LYS A 93 -0.34 -5.86 -8.11
CA LYS A 93 -1.29 -5.90 -6.99
C LYS A 93 -1.14 -4.70 -6.07
N LEU A 94 0.10 -4.27 -5.78
CA LEU A 94 0.38 -3.07 -5.00
C LEU A 94 -0.24 -1.83 -5.66
N LYS A 95 -0.02 -1.63 -6.96
CA LYS A 95 -0.62 -0.52 -7.73
C LYS A 95 -2.14 -0.58 -7.76
N MET A 96 -2.70 -1.78 -7.92
CA MET A 96 -4.15 -1.98 -7.90
C MET A 96 -4.74 -1.55 -6.55
N LEU A 97 -4.17 -2.03 -5.43
CA LEU A 97 -4.65 -1.68 -4.09
C LEU A 97 -4.58 -0.17 -3.83
N LEU A 98 -3.47 0.45 -4.23
CA LEU A 98 -3.28 1.88 -4.11
C LEU A 98 -4.36 2.67 -4.87
N ASN A 99 -4.64 2.31 -6.13
CA ASN A 99 -5.59 3.04 -6.96
C ASN A 99 -7.06 2.79 -6.58
N ILE A 100 -7.41 1.59 -6.12
CA ILE A 100 -8.80 1.24 -5.78
C ILE A 100 -9.16 1.73 -4.38
N TYR A 101 -8.28 1.52 -3.40
CA TYR A 101 -8.61 1.70 -1.98
C TYR A 101 -7.93 2.90 -1.33
N PHE A 102 -6.76 3.32 -1.82
CA PHE A 102 -5.88 4.25 -1.11
C PHE A 102 -5.35 5.38 -1.99
N ASN A 103 -6.20 5.95 -2.85
CA ASN A 103 -5.80 6.98 -3.80
C ASN A 103 -5.12 8.19 -3.13
N ASP A 104 -5.49 8.51 -1.88
CA ASP A 104 -4.87 9.59 -1.10
C ASP A 104 -3.38 9.36 -0.80
N LEU A 105 -2.92 8.11 -0.84
CA LEU A 105 -1.52 7.75 -0.65
C LEU A 105 -0.69 7.88 -1.95
N ASN A 106 -1.31 8.08 -3.12
CA ASN A 106 -0.60 8.14 -4.40
C ASN A 106 0.50 9.22 -4.41
N ILE A 107 0.22 10.41 -3.89
CA ILE A 107 1.19 11.53 -3.86
C ILE A 107 2.48 11.15 -3.10
N TYR A 108 2.36 10.34 -2.06
CA TYR A 108 3.52 9.88 -1.30
C TYR A 108 4.22 8.71 -1.99
N TYR A 109 3.46 7.83 -2.64
CA TYR A 109 3.99 6.72 -3.42
C TYR A 109 4.77 7.20 -4.65
N GLU A 110 4.30 8.25 -5.34
CA GLU A 110 5.01 8.85 -6.47
C GLU A 110 6.41 9.29 -6.10
N LYS A 111 6.61 9.88 -4.92
CA LYS A 111 7.95 10.25 -4.41
C LYS A 111 8.88 9.04 -4.26
N VAL A 112 8.33 7.90 -3.83
CA VAL A 112 9.08 6.63 -3.74
C VAL A 112 9.49 6.18 -5.14
N ILE A 113 8.57 6.25 -6.11
CA ILE A 113 8.83 5.86 -7.50
C ILE A 113 9.85 6.77 -8.17
N GLU A 114 9.73 8.08 -8.04
CA GLU A 114 10.71 9.05 -8.55
C GLU A 114 12.13 8.73 -8.05
N LYS A 115 12.25 8.43 -6.75
CA LYS A 115 13.55 8.08 -6.17
C LYS A 115 14.06 6.74 -6.67
N ARG A 116 13.18 5.74 -6.78
CA ARG A 116 13.50 4.43 -7.36
C ARG A 116 13.97 4.57 -8.81
N ASP A 117 13.38 5.46 -9.58
CA ASP A 117 13.76 5.68 -10.98
C ASP A 117 15.13 6.36 -11.10
N ILE A 118 15.48 7.26 -10.18
CA ILE A 118 16.87 7.76 -10.06
C ILE A 118 17.84 6.60 -9.82
N LEU A 119 17.52 5.70 -8.89
CA LEU A 119 18.35 4.54 -8.59
C LEU A 119 18.45 3.55 -9.75
N SER A 120 17.37 3.36 -10.51
CA SER A 120 17.35 2.47 -11.67
C SER A 120 18.37 2.86 -12.75
N LYS A 121 18.74 4.16 -12.83
CA LYS A 121 19.77 4.64 -13.75
C LYS A 121 21.14 4.02 -13.47
N PHE A 122 21.46 3.72 -12.22
CA PHE A 122 22.71 3.06 -11.83
C PHE A 122 22.74 1.57 -12.18
N ILE A 123 21.57 0.92 -12.31
CA ILE A 123 21.49 -0.46 -12.81
C ILE A 123 21.85 -0.49 -14.30
N ASN A 124 21.36 0.50 -15.06
CA ASN A 124 21.62 0.60 -16.49
C ASN A 124 23.07 1.04 -16.76
N ASN A 125 23.56 2.00 -15.97
CA ASN A 125 24.91 2.56 -16.03
C ASN A 125 25.65 2.25 -14.73
N LEU A 126 26.32 1.09 -14.70
CA LEU A 126 27.06 0.65 -13.52
C LEU A 126 28.08 1.72 -13.09
N PRO A 127 28.23 1.97 -11.78
CA PRO A 127 29.18 2.97 -11.27
C PRO A 127 30.59 2.59 -11.73
N GLN A 128 31.36 3.53 -12.30
CA GLN A 128 32.69 3.23 -12.85
C GLN A 128 33.84 3.69 -11.95
N ASN A 129 33.55 4.57 -11.00
CA ASN A 129 34.54 5.15 -10.11
C ASN A 129 34.03 5.20 -8.65
N LYS A 130 34.91 5.62 -7.74
CA LYS A 130 34.60 5.74 -6.32
C LYS A 130 33.53 6.80 -6.03
N GLU A 131 33.46 7.85 -6.84
CA GLU A 131 32.49 8.94 -6.70
C GLU A 131 31.07 8.45 -7.05
N ASP A 132 30.92 7.71 -8.14
CA ASP A 132 29.66 7.08 -8.57
C ASP A 132 29.16 6.08 -7.51
N ASN A 133 30.06 5.27 -6.95
CA ASN A 133 29.72 4.36 -5.84
C ASN A 133 29.25 5.13 -4.60
N THR A 134 29.94 6.21 -4.23
CA THR A 134 29.55 7.06 -3.09
C THR A 134 28.17 7.69 -3.33
N ARG A 135 27.90 8.11 -4.57
CA ARG A 135 26.59 8.64 -4.98
C ARG A 135 25.51 7.55 -4.90
N LEU A 136 25.75 6.36 -5.42
CA LEU A 136 24.82 5.23 -5.34
C LEU A 136 24.46 4.90 -3.89
N ILE A 137 25.46 4.82 -3.00
CA ILE A 137 25.25 4.59 -1.56
C ILE A 137 24.33 5.66 -0.97
N LYS A 138 24.63 6.94 -1.23
CA LYS A 138 23.83 8.06 -0.72
C LYS A 138 22.39 8.00 -1.23
N GLU A 139 22.20 7.75 -2.53
CA GLU A 139 20.88 7.65 -3.14
C GLU A 139 20.09 6.45 -2.60
N ALA A 140 20.74 5.31 -2.33
CA ALA A 140 20.12 4.12 -1.76
C ALA A 140 19.65 4.33 -0.32
N PHE A 141 20.44 5.03 0.51
CA PHE A 141 20.01 5.42 1.85
C PHE A 141 18.82 6.39 1.82
N LEU A 142 18.85 7.38 0.92
CA LEU A 142 17.72 8.31 0.75
C LEU A 142 16.45 7.59 0.30
N PHE A 143 16.57 6.58 -0.58
CA PHE A 143 15.44 5.75 -0.97
C PHE A 143 14.86 4.97 0.20
N SER A 144 15.71 4.36 1.04
CA SER A 144 15.27 3.66 2.25
C SER A 144 14.49 4.60 3.18
N ASP A 145 15.01 5.80 3.43
CA ASP A 145 14.35 6.78 4.27
C ASP A 145 12.98 7.20 3.71
N ILE A 146 12.89 7.45 2.39
CA ILE A 146 11.62 7.77 1.74
C ILE A 146 10.62 6.61 1.84
N CYS A 147 11.08 5.36 1.72
CA CYS A 147 10.23 4.18 1.93
C CYS A 147 9.70 4.10 3.37
N ASP A 148 10.55 4.38 4.36
CA ASP A 148 10.15 4.38 5.76
C ASP A 148 9.18 5.52 6.08
N GLN A 149 9.38 6.70 5.49
CA GLN A 149 8.41 7.79 5.56
C GLN A 149 7.06 7.39 4.95
N PHE A 150 7.05 6.68 3.82
CA PHE A 150 5.81 6.19 3.23
C PHE A 150 5.12 5.13 4.11
N LYS A 151 5.86 4.18 4.69
CA LYS A 151 5.34 3.22 5.67
C LYS A 151 4.67 3.92 6.86
N LYS A 152 5.27 5.00 7.37
CA LYS A 152 4.66 5.86 8.40
C LYS A 152 3.37 6.49 7.92
N LYS A 153 3.31 7.00 6.68
CA LYS A 153 2.08 7.56 6.10
C LYS A 153 0.95 6.55 5.97
N ILE A 154 1.26 5.30 5.58
CA ILE A 154 0.28 4.20 5.58
C ILE A 154 -0.27 3.97 7.00
N SER A 155 0.61 3.99 8.00
CA SER A 155 0.26 3.78 9.40
C SER A 155 -0.55 4.95 10.00
N GLU A 156 -0.30 6.18 9.55
CA GLU A 156 -1.12 7.35 9.90
C GLU A 156 -2.50 7.26 9.26
N TYR A 157 -2.57 6.82 8.01
CA TYR A 157 -3.83 6.64 7.29
C TYR A 157 -4.74 5.60 7.97
N SER A 158 -4.18 4.50 8.51
CA SER A 158 -4.97 3.52 9.27
C SER A 158 -5.63 4.12 10.52
N LYS A 159 -4.91 4.99 11.23
CA LYS A 159 -5.44 5.70 12.41
C LYS A 159 -6.56 6.66 12.03
N LEU A 160 -6.42 7.36 10.90
CA LEU A 160 -7.45 8.27 10.39
C LEU A 160 -8.73 7.52 10.01
N LEU A 161 -8.62 6.36 9.36
CA LEU A 161 -9.78 5.51 9.05
C LEU A 161 -10.55 5.13 10.31
N LEU A 162 -9.84 4.67 11.35
CA LEU A 162 -10.45 4.30 12.63
C LEU A 162 -11.12 5.48 13.35
N GLN A 163 -10.58 6.69 13.22
CA GLN A 163 -11.15 7.90 13.85
C GLN A 163 -12.35 8.47 13.11
N THR A 164 -12.37 8.35 11.77
CA THR A 164 -13.42 8.93 10.93
C THR A 164 -14.72 8.13 11.02
N GLU A 165 -14.63 6.82 11.21
CA GLU A 165 -15.80 5.93 11.30
C GLU A 165 -16.30 5.72 12.74
N ALA A 166 -15.57 6.22 13.75
CA ALA A 166 -16.02 6.24 15.15
C ALA A 166 -16.97 7.42 15.49
N LYS A 167 -17.26 8.31 14.52
CA LYS A 167 -18.17 9.45 14.65
C LYS A 167 -19.47 9.21 13.89
#